data_AF-A0A291BB14-F1
#
_entry.id   AF-A0A291BB14-F1
#
_cell.length_a   1.000
_cell.length_b   1.000
_cell.length_c   1.000
_cell.angle_alpha   90.00
_cell.angle_beta   90.00
_cell.angle_gamma   90.00
#
_symmetry.space_group_name_H-M   'P 1'
#
loop_
_entity.id
_entity.type
_entity.pdbx_description
1 polymer ?
#
loop_
_entity_poly.entity_id
_entity_poly.type
_entity_poly.pdbx_seq_one_letter_code
_entity_poly.pdbx_strand_id
1 'polypeptide(L)'
;MAKKKDLAAALHSGDTPKPVKAKATEKTAFADKTPIIFRVDEAAKRELEYLRLDTGAKNMQALMIEAVNDLLEKHGKKRIA
;
A
#
# COMPACT_ATOMS: atom_id res chain seq x y z
N MET A 1 52.40 14.90 -16.13
CA MET A 1 52.02 14.75 -17.54
C MET A 1 51.43 13.36 -17.72
N ALA A 2 50.16 13.21 -18.11
CA ALA A 2 49.57 11.91 -18.45
C ALA A 2 49.08 11.97 -19.91
N LYS A 3 49.75 11.24 -20.80
CA LYS A 3 49.39 11.11 -22.23
C LYS A 3 48.79 9.73 -22.49
N LYS A 4 47.56 9.78 -23.01
CA LYS A 4 46.83 8.85 -23.90
C LYS A 4 47.54 7.55 -24.32
N LYS A 5 46.89 6.41 -24.07
CA LYS A 5 46.79 5.17 -24.87
C LYS A 5 46.21 4.10 -23.93
N ASP A 6 45.18 3.32 -24.23
CA ASP A 6 44.73 2.80 -25.51
C ASP A 6 43.22 2.70 -25.58
N LEU A 7 42.73 3.18 -26.71
CA LEU A 7 41.40 2.97 -27.28
C LEU A 7 41.50 1.65 -28.08
N ALA A 8 40.78 0.60 -27.67
CA ALA A 8 40.25 -0.49 -28.51
C ALA A 8 40.26 -1.85 -27.77
N ALA A 9 39.11 -2.19 -27.18
CA ALA A 9 38.63 -3.57 -27.09
C ALA A 9 37.14 -3.55 -26.74
N ALA A 10 36.36 -2.79 -27.52
CA ALA A 10 34.91 -2.93 -27.53
C ALA A 10 34.58 -3.94 -28.64
N LEU A 11 33.98 -5.07 -28.26
CA LEU A 11 33.09 -5.96 -29.02
C LEU A 11 33.41 -7.44 -28.77
N HIS A 12 32.37 -8.18 -28.36
CA HIS A 12 32.28 -9.62 -28.08
C HIS A 12 32.77 -10.01 -26.67
N SER A 13 31.93 -10.26 -25.69
CA SER A 13 30.87 -11.28 -25.75
C SER A 13 29.98 -11.20 -24.50
N GLY A 14 28.69 -11.54 -24.62
CA GLY A 14 27.93 -12.13 -23.52
C GLY A 14 26.88 -11.22 -22.88
N ASP A 15 25.63 -11.67 -22.99
CA ASP A 15 24.44 -11.24 -22.24
C ASP A 15 23.97 -9.80 -22.43
N THR A 16 23.19 -9.61 -23.50
CA THR A 16 22.12 -8.60 -23.44
C THR A 16 21.13 -9.03 -22.35
N PRO A 17 20.89 -8.24 -21.31
CA PRO A 17 19.84 -8.57 -20.36
C PRO A 17 18.52 -8.60 -21.13
N LYS A 18 17.88 -9.78 -21.16
CA LYS A 18 16.54 -9.97 -21.71
C LYS A 18 15.63 -8.86 -21.16
N PRO A 19 14.74 -8.26 -21.98
CA PRO A 19 13.73 -7.36 -21.46
C PRO A 19 12.92 -8.16 -20.45
N VAL A 20 13.11 -7.87 -19.16
CA VAL A 20 12.21 -8.30 -18.11
C VAL A 20 10.87 -7.70 -18.50
N LYS A 21 9.99 -8.55 -19.05
CA LYS A 21 8.58 -8.24 -19.21
C LYS A 21 8.16 -7.69 -17.86
N ALA A 22 7.84 -6.39 -17.81
CA ALA A 22 7.26 -5.79 -16.62
C ALA A 22 6.10 -6.69 -16.25
N LYS A 23 6.27 -7.44 -15.16
CA LYS A 23 5.24 -8.30 -14.61
C LYS A 23 4.12 -7.34 -14.32
N ALA A 24 3.06 -7.39 -15.14
CA ALA A 24 1.86 -6.58 -14.96
C ALA A 24 1.52 -6.71 -13.47
N THR A 25 1.73 -5.62 -12.74
CA THR A 25 1.37 -5.54 -11.34
C THR A 25 -0.09 -5.91 -11.29
N GLU A 26 -0.37 -6.96 -10.53
CA GLU A 26 -1.71 -7.49 -10.32
C GLU A 26 -2.67 -6.32 -10.18
N LYS A 27 -3.59 -6.20 -11.14
CA LYS A 27 -4.81 -5.46 -10.95
C LYS A 27 -5.59 -6.28 -9.92
N THR A 28 -5.22 -6.13 -8.65
CA THR A 28 -5.81 -6.90 -7.55
C THR A 28 -7.31 -6.66 -7.62
N ALA A 29 -8.06 -7.75 -7.64
CA ALA A 29 -9.51 -7.73 -7.78
C ALA A 29 -10.16 -6.99 -6.59
N PHE A 30 -10.32 -5.67 -6.73
CA PHE A 30 -11.18 -4.84 -5.89
C PHE A 30 -12.58 -4.68 -6.53
N ALA A 31 -12.96 -5.55 -7.45
CA ALA A 31 -14.15 -5.38 -8.29
C ALA A 31 -15.46 -5.25 -7.49
N ASP A 32 -15.51 -5.82 -6.27
CA ASP A 32 -16.72 -5.84 -5.44
C ASP A 32 -16.61 -5.00 -4.15
N LYS A 33 -15.56 -4.18 -3.98
CA LYS A 33 -15.36 -3.37 -2.77
C LYS A 33 -15.38 -1.89 -3.08
N THR A 34 -16.23 -1.14 -2.36
CA THR A 34 -16.25 0.32 -2.42
C THR A 34 -15.25 0.88 -1.41
N PRO A 35 -14.21 1.63 -1.84
CA PRO A 35 -13.29 2.26 -0.91
C PRO A 35 -13.98 3.39 -0.15
N ILE A 36 -13.79 3.43 1.17
CA ILE A 36 -14.23 4.53 2.03
C ILE A 36 -13.01 5.31 2.46
N ILE A 37 -12.99 6.62 2.17
CA ILE A 37 -11.89 7.52 2.49
C ILE A 37 -12.27 8.37 3.68
N PHE A 38 -11.58 8.17 4.81
CA PHE A 38 -11.73 9.01 5.99
C PHE A 38 -10.71 10.15 5.95
N ARG A 39 -11.19 11.37 6.17
CA ARG A 39 -10.33 12.53 6.40
C ARG A 39 -10.37 12.85 7.88
N VAL A 40 -9.22 12.78 8.52
CA VAL A 40 -9.03 13.08 9.93
C VAL A 40 -7.89 14.07 10.06
N ASP A 41 -7.97 14.95 11.04
CA ASP A 41 -6.86 15.81 11.39
C ASP A 41 -5.75 15.03 12.13
N GLU A 42 -4.61 15.69 12.33
CA GLU A 42 -3.44 15.11 13.01
C GLU A 42 -3.73 14.69 14.46
N ALA A 43 -4.57 15.44 15.19
CA ALA A 43 -4.89 15.14 16.58
C ALA A 43 -5.76 13.88 16.68
N ALA A 44 -6.84 13.84 15.91
CA ALA A 44 -7.72 12.69 15.78
C ALA A 44 -6.95 11.45 15.30
N LYS A 45 -5.98 11.61 14.38
CA LYS A 45 -5.13 10.50 13.94
C LYS A 45 -4.29 9.92 15.08
N ARG A 46 -3.75 10.74 15.99
CA ARG A 46 -3.01 10.26 17.15
C ARG A 46 -3.92 9.53 18.12
N GLU A 47 -5.09 10.07 18.40
CA GLU A 47 -6.09 9.44 19.27
C GLU A 47 -6.54 8.08 18.72
N LEU A 48 -6.80 8.01 17.40
CA LEU A 48 -7.13 6.75 16.73
C LEU A 48 -6.01 5.71 16.85
N GLU A 49 -4.75 6.12 16.84
CA GLU A 49 -3.62 5.20 17.03
C GLU A 49 -3.56 4.68 18.48
N TYR A 50 -3.84 5.53 19.47
CA TYR A 50 -3.99 5.09 20.85
C TYR A 50 -5.16 4.10 21.00
N LEU A 51 -6.32 4.41 20.43
CA LEU A 51 -7.49 3.54 20.46
C LEU A 51 -7.22 2.20 19.77
N ARG A 52 -6.51 2.19 18.64
CA ARG A 52 -6.11 0.96 17.95
C ARG A 52 -5.34 0.02 18.86
N LEU A 53 -4.43 0.57 19.68
CA LEU A 53 -3.63 -0.21 20.62
C LEU A 53 -4.46 -0.68 21.81
N ASP A 54 -5.30 0.20 22.37
CA ASP A 54 -6.17 -0.09 23.51
C ASP A 54 -7.19 -1.20 23.20
N THR A 55 -7.80 -1.16 22.02
CA THR A 55 -8.77 -2.18 21.58
C THR A 55 -8.12 -3.43 20.96
N GLY A 56 -6.78 -3.47 20.85
CA GLY A 56 -6.05 -4.58 20.23
C GLY A 56 -6.30 -4.74 18.72
N ALA A 57 -6.69 -3.68 18.02
CA ALA A 57 -6.96 -3.72 16.59
C ALA A 57 -5.67 -3.91 15.77
N LYS A 58 -5.68 -4.89 14.86
CA LYS A 58 -4.50 -5.25 14.05
C LYS A 58 -3.96 -4.09 13.23
N ASN A 59 -4.84 -3.25 12.69
CA ASN A 59 -4.50 -2.07 11.92
C ASN A 59 -5.63 -1.02 12.04
N MET A 60 -5.38 0.19 11.54
CA MET A 60 -6.34 1.29 11.59
C MET A 60 -7.63 0.96 10.84
N GLN A 61 -7.54 0.25 9.72
CA GLN A 61 -8.71 -0.15 8.94
C GLN A 61 -9.67 -1.03 9.75
N ALA A 62 -9.14 -2.00 10.51
CA ALA A 62 -9.94 -2.87 11.36
C ALA A 62 -10.67 -2.09 12.46
N LEU A 63 -9.99 -1.13 13.10
CA LEU A 63 -10.61 -0.23 14.08
C LEU A 63 -11.76 0.57 13.44
N MET A 64 -11.52 1.15 12.26
CA MET A 64 -12.54 1.96 11.57
C MET A 64 -13.73 1.13 11.09
N ILE A 65 -13.52 -0.11 10.63
CA ILE A 65 -14.59 -1.04 10.27
C ILE A 65 -15.46 -1.35 11.49
N GLU A 66 -14.85 -1.61 12.64
CA GLU A 66 -15.61 -1.89 13.86
C GLU A 66 -16.41 -0.67 14.32
N ALA A 67 -15.81 0.52 14.30
CA ALA A 67 -16.50 1.76 14.63
C ALA A 67 -17.69 2.05 13.70
N VAL A 68 -17.55 1.76 12.39
CA VAL A 68 -18.66 1.86 11.43
C VAL A 68 -19.73 0.81 11.71
N ASN A 69 -19.34 -0.42 12.04
CA ASN A 69 -20.28 -1.48 12.39
C ASN A 69 -21.10 -1.15 13.64
N ASP A 70 -20.47 -0.60 14.68
CA ASP A 70 -21.15 -0.12 15.88
C ASP A 70 -22.17 0.96 15.56
N LEU A 71 -21.82 1.89 14.65
CA LEU A 71 -22.73 2.93 14.19
C LEU A 71 -23.91 2.32 13.41
N LEU A 72 -23.65 1.36 12.51
CA LEU A 72 -24.69 0.69 11.74
C LEU A 72 -25.66 -0.06 12.64
N GLU A 73 -25.14 -0.79 13.64
CA GLU A 73 -25.93 -1.54 14.60
C GLU A 73 -26.83 -0.63 15.45
N LYS A 74 -26.30 0.51 15.93
CA LYS A 74 -27.07 1.55 16.64
C LYS A 74 -28.23 2.09 15.81
N HIS A 75 -28.14 2.03 14.48
CA HIS A 75 -29.18 2.46 13.54
C HIS A 75 -30.00 1.30 12.95
N GLY A 76 -29.87 0.07 13.47
CA GLY A 76 -30.58 -1.10 12.97
C GLY A 76 -30.18 -1.52 11.54
N LYS A 77 -28.99 -1.11 11.09
CA LYS A 77 -28.45 -1.44 9.77
C LYS A 77 -27.54 -2.66 9.87
N LYS A 78 -27.39 -3.35 8.73
CA LYS A 78 -26.48 -4.50 8.61
C LYS A 78 -25.02 -4.05 8.68
N ARG A 79 -24.19 -4.87 9.34
CA ARG A 79 -22.74 -4.71 9.40
C ARG A 79 -22.08 -4.87 8.03
N ILE A 80 -20.90 -4.28 7.87
CA ILE A 80 -20.01 -4.38 6.70
C ILE A 80 -18.78 -5.24 7.01
N ALA A 81 -18.18 -5.82 5.96
CA ALA A 81 -17.05 -6.76 6.02
C ALA A 81 -15.82 -6.24 5.28
#